data_AF-A0A512IQV6-F1
#
_entry.id   AF-A0A512IQV6-F1
#
_cell.length_a   1.000
_cell.length_b   1.000
_cell.length_c   1.000
_cell.angle_alpha   90.00
_cell.angle_beta   90.00
_cell.angle_gamma   90.00
#
_symmetry.space_group_name_H-M   'P 1'
#
loop_
_entity.id
_entity.type
_entity.pdbx_description
1 polymer ?
#
loop_
_entity_poly.entity_id
_entity_poly.type
_entity_poly.pdbx_seq_one_letter_code
_entity_poly.pdbx_strand_id
1 'polypeptide(L)'
;MLSRNLRPPGLGYNAVDQDVDRLIVRIHRLAAHRGYDREALVSPMLKRLMPTKRPSGDPVAETAALRTRLKESGIDSKAVAYLTASVENELDFARLRLT
;
A
#
# COMPACT_ATOMS: atom_id res chain seq x y z
N MET A 1 -48.30 10.41 -7.85
CA MET A 1 -47.44 9.73 -6.85
C MET A 1 -46.51 8.77 -7.59
N LEU A 2 -45.24 9.14 -7.79
CA LEU A 2 -44.24 8.26 -8.38
C LEU A 2 -43.17 7.93 -7.34
N SER A 3 -43.32 6.77 -6.71
CA SER A 3 -42.22 6.06 -6.07
C SER A 3 -41.31 5.50 -7.16
N ARG A 4 -40.14 6.11 -7.36
CA ARG A 4 -39.02 5.50 -8.11
C ARG A 4 -37.70 6.19 -7.73
N ASN A 5 -37.17 5.87 -6.55
CA ASN A 5 -35.73 5.98 -6.31
C ASN A 5 -35.15 4.57 -6.35
N LEU A 6 -34.87 4.14 -7.58
CA LEU A 6 -34.01 3.01 -7.89
C LEU A 6 -32.61 3.30 -7.32
N ARG A 7 -32.12 2.46 -6.41
CA ARG A 7 -30.69 2.40 -6.01
C ARG A 7 -30.01 1.31 -6.87
N PRO A 8 -28.67 1.22 -6.90
CA PRO A 8 -27.61 2.10 -7.41
C PRO A 8 -26.98 1.54 -8.71
N PRO A 9 -26.07 2.27 -9.41
CA PRO A 9 -24.99 1.56 -10.09
C PRO A 9 -23.63 2.25 -9.97
N GLY A 10 -22.61 1.46 -9.66
CA GLY A 10 -21.21 1.86 -9.68
C GLY A 10 -20.70 2.25 -8.31
N LEU A 11 -20.11 1.27 -7.61
CA LEU A 11 -18.93 1.53 -6.79
C LEU A 11 -17.95 2.29 -7.69
N GLY A 12 -17.97 3.62 -7.63
CA GLY A 12 -16.81 4.39 -8.03
C GLY A 12 -15.68 3.79 -7.22
N TYR A 13 -14.69 3.20 -7.88
CA TYR A 13 -13.41 2.98 -7.24
C TYR A 13 -13.03 4.35 -6.69
N ASN A 14 -13.20 4.55 -5.39
CA ASN A 14 -12.91 5.83 -4.77
C ASN A 14 -11.46 6.15 -5.13
N ALA A 15 -11.13 7.40 -5.47
CA ALA A 15 -9.75 7.77 -5.79
C ALA A 15 -8.77 7.25 -4.71
N VAL A 16 -9.23 7.24 -3.46
CA VAL A 16 -8.56 6.64 -2.29
C VAL A 16 -8.29 5.13 -2.47
N ASP A 17 -9.25 4.33 -2.97
CA ASP A 17 -9.04 2.90 -3.24
C ASP A 17 -7.99 2.69 -4.34
N GLN A 18 -7.97 3.53 -5.39
CA GLN A 18 -6.93 3.46 -6.44
C GLN A 18 -5.55 3.86 -5.91
N ASP A 19 -5.46 4.89 -5.06
CA ASP A 19 -4.21 5.32 -4.46
C ASP A 19 -3.67 4.27 -3.47
N VAL A 20 -4.56 3.61 -2.73
CA VAL A 20 -4.23 2.47 -1.88
C VAL A 20 -3.72 1.29 -2.70
N ASP A 21 -4.40 0.92 -3.79
CA ASP A 21 -3.94 -0.19 -4.65
C ASP A 21 -2.57 0.12 -5.28
N ARG A 22 -2.33 1.37 -5.70
CA ARG A 22 -1.00 1.84 -6.16
C ARG A 22 0.07 1.76 -5.07
N LEU A 23 -0.27 2.17 -3.85
CA LEU A 23 0.63 2.08 -2.70
C LEU A 23 1.01 0.62 -2.42
N ILE A 24 0.04 -0.31 -2.45
CA ILE A 24 0.29 -1.74 -2.23
C ILE A 24 1.27 -2.29 -3.27
N VAL A 25 1.08 -1.97 -4.56
CA VAL A 25 2.01 -2.39 -5.61
C VAL A 25 3.43 -1.85 -5.38
N ARG A 26 3.58 -0.59 -4.96
CA ARG A 26 4.89 0.00 -4.62
C ARG A 26 5.53 -0.68 -3.41
N ILE A 27 4.74 -0.98 -2.39
CA ILE A 27 5.17 -1.73 -1.20
C ILE A 27 5.70 -3.11 -1.58
N HIS A 28 4.98 -3.85 -2.45
CA HIS A 28 5.45 -5.14 -2.95
C HIS A 28 6.75 -5.03 -3.75
N ARG A 29 6.87 -3.99 -4.60
CA ARG A 29 8.12 -3.74 -5.32
C ARG A 29 9.30 -3.45 -4.40
N LEU A 30 9.07 -2.67 -3.34
CA LEU A 30 10.08 -2.42 -2.32
C LEU A 30 10.47 -3.71 -1.60
N ALA A 31 9.50 -4.49 -1.13
CA ALA A 31 9.76 -5.77 -0.43
C ALA A 31 10.45 -6.82 -1.33
N ALA A 32 10.22 -6.79 -2.65
CA ALA A 32 10.88 -7.64 -3.63
C ALA A 32 12.24 -7.12 -4.09
N HIS A 33 12.63 -5.90 -3.71
CA HIS A 33 13.88 -5.30 -4.13
C HIS A 33 15.08 -5.97 -3.42
N ARG A 34 16.17 -6.24 -4.14
CA ARG A 34 17.34 -6.95 -3.56
C ARG A 34 18.05 -6.17 -2.45
N GLY A 35 18.01 -4.84 -2.52
CA GLY A 35 18.57 -3.94 -1.50
C GLY A 35 17.60 -3.58 -0.38
N TYR A 36 16.44 -4.24 -0.31
CA TYR A 36 15.46 -4.01 0.74
C TYR A 36 15.95 -4.56 2.07
N ASP A 37 16.03 -3.66 3.05
CA ASP A 37 16.28 -4.01 4.44
C ASP A 37 15.21 -3.33 5.30
N ARG A 38 14.43 -4.15 6.00
CA ARG A 38 13.36 -3.71 6.89
C ARG A 38 13.90 -2.91 8.09
N GLU A 39 15.10 -3.22 8.56
CA GLU A 39 15.72 -2.50 9.67
C GLU A 39 16.27 -1.14 9.22
N ALA A 40 16.54 -0.99 7.92
CA ALA A 40 17.01 0.26 7.35
C ALA A 40 15.89 1.23 6.91
N LEU A 41 14.61 0.84 7.11
CA LEU A 41 13.47 1.70 6.83
C LEU A 41 13.39 2.84 7.85
N VAL A 42 13.44 4.07 7.36
CA VAL A 42 13.35 5.29 8.16
C VAL A 42 11.91 5.56 8.61
N SER A 43 10.92 5.15 7.81
CA SER A 43 9.52 5.40 8.12
C SER A 43 8.92 4.30 9.04
N PRO A 44 8.55 4.62 10.30
CA PRO A 44 7.99 3.64 11.23
C PRO A 44 6.59 3.17 10.81
N MET A 45 5.81 4.02 10.14
CA MET A 45 4.52 3.59 9.57
C MET A 45 4.72 2.58 8.45
N LEU A 46 5.72 2.79 7.60
CA LEU A 46 6.07 1.83 6.54
C LEU A 46 6.51 0.49 7.15
N LYS A 47 7.36 0.52 8.17
CA LYS A 47 7.86 -0.69 8.87
C LYS A 47 6.75 -1.53 9.50
N ARG A 48 5.62 -0.91 9.90
CA ARG A 48 4.41 -1.59 10.40
C ARG A 48 3.58 -2.23 9.30
N LEU A 49 3.58 -1.63 8.11
CA LEU A 49 2.83 -2.13 6.95
C LEU A 49 3.60 -3.21 6.19
N MET A 50 4.93 -3.17 6.24
CA MET A 50 5.79 -4.17 5.62
C MET A 50 5.56 -5.57 6.20
N PRO A 51 5.58 -6.61 5.36
CA PRO A 51 5.52 -7.99 5.85
C PRO A 51 6.74 -8.28 6.72
N THR A 52 6.51 -8.85 7.91
CA THR A 52 7.56 -9.26 8.86
C THR A 52 8.26 -10.56 8.45
N LYS A 53 7.63 -11.34 7.57
CA LYS A 53 8.15 -12.57 6.98
C LYS A 53 8.32 -12.39 5.48
N ARG A 54 9.20 -13.17 4.85
CA ARG A 54 9.30 -13.24 3.39
C ARG A 54 7.90 -13.49 2.79
N PRO A 55 7.57 -12.88 1.64
CA PRO A 55 6.30 -13.11 0.97
C PRO A 55 6.06 -14.62 0.84
N SER A 56 4.86 -15.08 1.21
CA SER A 56 4.44 -16.48 1.19
C SER A 56 4.31 -17.04 -0.23
N GLY A 57 4.58 -16.21 -1.25
CA GLY A 57 4.48 -16.57 -2.66
C GLY A 57 3.07 -16.43 -3.22
N ASP A 58 2.11 -16.03 -2.40
CA ASP A 58 0.75 -15.69 -2.82
C ASP A 58 0.55 -14.16 -2.79
N PRO A 59 0.79 -13.47 -3.91
CA PRO A 59 0.69 -12.02 -3.97
C PRO A 59 -0.75 -11.53 -3.75
N VAL A 60 -1.76 -12.35 -4.01
CA VAL A 60 -3.18 -11.97 -3.89
C VAL A 60 -3.58 -11.95 -2.42
N ALA A 61 -3.25 -13.01 -1.67
CA ALA A 61 -3.50 -13.07 -0.23
C ALA A 61 -2.74 -11.97 0.53
N GLU A 62 -1.49 -11.70 0.15
CA GLU A 62 -0.70 -10.62 0.73
C GLU A 62 -1.27 -9.24 0.43
N THR A 63 -1.68 -8.98 -0.81
CA THR A 63 -2.34 -7.72 -1.21
C THR A 63 -3.61 -7.51 -0.39
N ALA A 64 -4.43 -8.55 -0.24
CA ALA A 64 -5.66 -8.49 0.54
C ALA A 64 -5.38 -8.19 2.03
N ALA A 65 -4.39 -8.87 2.63
CA ALA A 65 -3.99 -8.62 4.01
C ALA A 65 -3.44 -7.20 4.22
N LEU A 66 -2.66 -6.68 3.27
CA LEU A 66 -2.14 -5.31 3.30
C LEU A 66 -3.27 -4.30 3.18
N ARG A 67 -4.22 -4.53 2.27
CA ARG A 67 -5.40 -3.68 2.10
C ARG A 67 -6.26 -3.65 3.37
N THR A 68 -6.45 -4.79 4.03
CA THR A 68 -7.14 -4.86 5.32
C THR A 68 -6.40 -4.05 6.38
N ARG A 69 -5.08 -4.21 6.53
CA ARG A 69 -4.28 -3.42 7.48
C ARG A 69 -4.35 -1.91 7.21
N LEU A 70 -4.31 -1.50 5.94
CA LEU A 70 -4.43 -0.09 5.55
C LEU A 70 -5.83 0.46 5.86
N LYS A 71 -6.89 -0.35 5.71
CA LYS A 71 -8.26 0.03 6.08
C LYS A 71 -8.45 0.10 7.60
N GLU A 72 -7.96 -0.90 8.34
CA GLU A 72 -8.04 -0.96 9.81
C GLU A 72 -7.28 0.19 10.48
N SER A 73 -6.19 0.67 9.87
CA SER A 73 -5.43 1.80 10.38
C SER A 73 -6.05 3.17 10.08
N GLY A 74 -7.20 3.22 9.37
CA GLY A 74 -7.96 4.45 9.15
C GLY A 74 -7.17 5.52 8.39
N ILE A 75 -6.36 5.09 7.42
CA ILE A 75 -5.42 5.96 6.71
C ILE A 75 -6.19 6.91 5.80
N ASP A 76 -6.09 8.21 6.06
CA ASP A 76 -6.64 9.25 5.18
C ASP A 76 -5.72 9.48 3.96
N SER A 77 -6.27 10.09 2.93
CA SER A 77 -5.63 10.46 1.65
C SER A 77 -4.25 11.11 1.83
N LYS A 78 -4.09 11.98 2.84
CA LYS A 78 -2.80 12.61 3.17
C LYS A 78 -1.75 11.60 3.65
N ALA A 79 -2.16 10.64 4.46
CA ALA A 79 -1.27 9.59 4.94
C ALA A 79 -0.94 8.59 3.83
N VAL A 80 -1.85 8.32 2.89
CA VAL A 80 -1.55 7.56 1.66
C VAL A 80 -0.49 8.26 0.81
N ALA A 81 -0.60 9.59 0.62
CA ALA A 81 0.40 10.37 -0.10
C ALA A 81 1.77 10.37 0.60
N TYR A 82 1.80 10.54 1.93
CA TYR A 82 3.02 10.47 2.73
C TYR A 82 3.69 9.09 2.65
N LEU A 83 2.90 8.01 2.77
CA LEU A 83 3.40 6.65 2.65
C LEU A 83 3.94 6.39 1.25
N THR A 84 3.27 6.89 0.21
CA THR A 84 3.73 6.79 -1.18
C THR A 84 5.09 7.44 -1.37
N ALA A 85 5.25 8.69 -0.92
CA ALA A 85 6.53 9.40 -0.99
C ALA A 85 7.63 8.68 -0.16
N SER A 86 7.25 8.14 1.00
CA SER A 86 8.18 7.35 1.83
C SER A 86 8.65 6.08 1.12
N VAL A 87 7.75 5.33 0.46
CA VAL A 87 8.13 4.13 -0.32
C VAL A 87 9.05 4.49 -1.47
N GLU A 88 8.80 5.60 -2.16
CA GLU A 88 9.64 6.05 -3.28
C GLU A 88 11.05 6.42 -2.81
N ASN A 89 11.17 7.18 -1.71
CA ASN A 89 12.48 7.49 -1.12
C ASN A 89 13.22 6.21 -0.71
N GLU A 90 12.54 5.26 -0.06
CA GLU A 90 13.15 3.99 0.36
C GLU A 90 13.55 3.11 -0.83
N LEU A 91 12.79 3.13 -1.93
CA LEU A 91 13.17 2.48 -3.17
C LEU A 91 14.44 3.09 -3.77
N ASP A 92 14.57 4.42 -3.75
CA ASP A 92 15.77 5.08 -4.23
C ASP A 92 16.99 4.80 -3.33
N PHE A 93 16.82 4.77 -2.01
CA PHE A 93 17.87 4.31 -1.10
C PHE A 93 18.25 2.85 -1.34
N ALA A 94 17.27 1.96 -1.53
CA ALA A 94 17.51 0.56 -1.81
C ALA A 94 18.23 0.35 -3.15
N ARG A 95 17.98 1.20 -4.15
CA ARG A 95 18.74 1.23 -5.42
C ARG A 95 20.18 1.66 -5.19
N LEU A 96 20.39 2.77 -4.45
CA LEU A 96 21.73 3.27 -4.14
C LEU A 96 22.60 2.23 -3.42
N ARG A 97 22.01 1.39 -2.55
CA ARG A 97 22.74 0.31 -1.85
C ARG A 97 23.24 -0.83 -2.75
N LEU A 98 22.71 -0.97 -3.97
CA LEU A 98 23.15 -1.99 -4.93
C LEU A 98 24.12 -1.44 -5.99
N THR A 99 24.46 -0.14 -5.90
CA THR A 99 25.41 0.53 -6.80
C THR A 99 26.76 0.63 -6.11
#